data_AF-A0A2H0ULV1-F1
#
_entry.id   AF-A0A2H0ULV1-F1
#
_cell.length_a   1.000
_cell.length_b   1.000
_cell.length_c   1.000
_cell.angle_alpha   90.00
_cell.angle_beta   90.00
_cell.angle_gamma   90.00
#
_symmetry.space_group_name_H-M   'P 1'
#
loop_
_entity.id
_entity.type
_entity.pdbx_description
1 polymer ?
#
loop_
_entity_poly.entity_id
_entity_poly.type
_entity_poly.pdbx_seq_one_letter_code
_entity_poly.pdbx_strand_id
1 'polypeptide(L)'
;MASIDKEQLEHLASLARLELDPASEEKMLADFGKILEHFVELQELPPRAEILRFPQNDPGSKKVQLRDDANDLPDHFNEPEKIIAQFPETEGRYNRIPPVFE
;
A
#
# COMPACT_ATOMS: atom_id res chain seq x y z
N MET A 1 7.50 14.58 -21.69
CA MET A 1 6.35 14.60 -20.78
C MET A 1 6.13 13.19 -20.29
N ALA A 2 6.14 12.98 -18.97
CA ALA A 2 5.75 11.69 -18.42
C ALA A 2 4.22 11.60 -18.56
N SER A 3 3.76 11.05 -19.68
CA SER A 3 2.33 10.88 -19.95
C SER A 3 1.90 9.50 -19.47
N ILE A 4 0.85 9.47 -18.65
CA ILE A 4 0.11 8.26 -18.34
C ILE A 4 -1.02 8.10 -19.35
N ASP A 5 -1.23 6.88 -19.85
CA ASP A 5 -2.37 6.54 -20.69
C ASP A 5 -3.43 5.72 -19.92
N LYS A 6 -4.55 5.45 -20.61
CA LYS A 6 -5.68 4.73 -20.05
C LYS A 6 -5.32 3.30 -19.63
N GLU A 7 -4.60 2.57 -20.48
CA GLU A 7 -4.19 1.19 -20.21
C GLU A 7 -3.28 1.12 -18.97
N GLN A 8 -2.39 2.10 -18.81
CA GLN A 8 -1.54 2.22 -17.63
C GLN A 8 -2.34 2.52 -16.37
N LEU A 9 -3.35 3.40 -16.44
CA LEU A 9 -4.21 3.68 -15.29
C LEU A 9 -5.04 2.45 -14.89
N GLU A 10 -5.65 1.76 -15.86
CA GLU A 10 -6.40 0.51 -15.62
C GLU A 10 -5.49 -0.57 -15.00
N HIS A 11 -4.25 -0.68 -15.48
CA HIS A 11 -3.27 -1.61 -14.93
C HIS A 11 -2.92 -1.29 -13.47
N LEU A 12 -2.68 -0.01 -13.15
CA LEU A 12 -2.40 0.45 -11.79
C LEU A 12 -3.61 0.23 -10.86
N ALA A 13 -4.82 0.49 -11.35
CA ALA A 13 -6.05 0.25 -10.60
C ALA A 13 -6.22 -1.24 -10.25
N SER A 14 -5.93 -2.13 -11.20
CA SER A 14 -5.94 -3.58 -10.98
C SER A 14 -4.93 -4.00 -9.91
N LEU A 15 -3.69 -3.49 -9.97
CA LEU A 15 -2.67 -3.76 -8.95
C LEU A 15 -3.08 -3.27 -7.55
N ALA A 16 -3.79 -2.15 -7.48
CA ALA A 16 -4.27 -1.54 -6.24
C ALA A 16 -5.63 -2.12 -5.77
N ARG A 17 -6.26 -3.02 -6.54
CA ARG A 17 -7.62 -3.54 -6.29
C ARG A 17 -8.67 -2.42 -6.20
N LEU A 18 -8.57 -1.43 -7.08
CA LEU A 18 -9.52 -0.33 -7.21
C LEU A 18 -10.41 -0.55 -8.43
N GLU A 19 -11.72 -0.46 -8.23
CA GLU A 19 -12.69 -0.33 -9.33
C GLU A 19 -12.85 1.15 -9.69
N LEU A 20 -12.65 1.49 -10.95
CA LEU A 20 -12.80 2.85 -11.46
C LEU A 20 -14.07 2.95 -12.30
N ASP A 21 -14.93 3.91 -11.96
CA ASP A 21 -15.99 4.33 -12.87
C ASP A 21 -15.45 5.29 -13.94
N PRO A 22 -16.13 5.44 -15.10
CA PRO A 22 -15.63 6.27 -16.20
C PRO A 22 -15.37 7.74 -15.84
N ALA A 23 -16.16 8.33 -14.94
CA ALA A 23 -15.96 9.72 -14.54
C ALA A 23 -14.75 9.87 -13.61
N SER A 24 -14.54 8.91 -12.71
CA SER A 24 -13.33 8.85 -11.87
C SER A 24 -12.07 8.61 -12.69
N GLU A 25 -12.18 7.81 -13.75
CA GLU A 25 -11.07 7.49 -14.64
C GLU A 25 -10.53 8.72 -15.38
N GLU A 26 -11.39 9.51 -16.01
CA GLU A 26 -10.99 10.75 -16.71
C GLU A 26 -10.31 11.74 -15.76
N LYS A 27 -10.87 11.89 -14.56
CA LYS A 27 -10.30 12.75 -13.52
C LYS A 27 -8.93 12.23 -13.07
N MET A 28 -8.79 10.92 -12.83
CA MET A 28 -7.53 10.32 -12.42
C MET A 28 -6.45 10.46 -13.49
N LEU A 29 -6.76 10.26 -14.78
CA LEU A 29 -5.79 10.48 -15.86
C LEU A 29 -5.25 11.92 -15.84
N ALA A 30 -6.14 12.91 -15.70
CA ALA A 30 -5.76 14.31 -15.63
C ALA A 30 -4.92 14.63 -14.38
N ASP A 31 -5.30 14.10 -13.22
CA ASP A 31 -4.60 14.33 -11.96
C ASP A 31 -3.22 13.65 -11.94
N PHE A 32 -3.12 12.39 -12.37
CA PHE A 32 -1.85 11.68 -12.48
C PHE A 32 -0.92 12.32 -13.51
N GLY A 33 -1.44 12.80 -14.64
CA GLY A 33 -0.64 13.56 -15.61
C GLY A 33 0.05 14.76 -14.97
N LYS A 34 -0.69 15.57 -14.20
CA LYS A 34 -0.14 16.73 -13.47
C LYS A 34 0.88 16.32 -12.41
N ILE A 35 0.60 15.26 -11.66
CA ILE A 35 1.51 14.75 -10.63
C ILE A 35 2.82 14.31 -11.27
N LEU A 36 2.76 13.49 -12.32
CA LEU A 36 3.93 12.99 -13.03
C LEU A 36 4.74 14.12 -13.67
N GLU A 37 4.07 15.12 -14.23
CA GLU A 37 4.71 16.33 -14.76
C GLU A 37 5.47 17.08 -13.66
N HIS A 38 4.89 17.25 -12.47
CA HIS A 38 5.59 17.87 -11.34
C HIS A 38 6.82 17.06 -10.91
N PHE A 39 6.78 15.72 -11.00
CA PHE A 39 7.96 14.88 -10.73
C PHE A 39 9.07 15.03 -11.79
N VAL A 40 8.79 15.50 -13.00
CA VAL A 40 9.82 15.79 -14.01
C VAL A 40 10.72 16.94 -13.54
N GLU A 41 10.16 17.95 -12.88
CA GLU A 41 10.93 19.09 -12.31
C GLU A 41 12.01 18.59 -11.32
N LEU A 42 11.72 17.52 -10.58
CA LEU A 42 12.66 16.92 -9.62
C LEU A 42 13.82 16.17 -10.30
N GLN A 43 13.69 15.81 -11.58
CA GLN A 43 14.76 15.16 -12.36
C GLN A 43 15.82 16.14 -12.86
N GLU A 44 15.51 17.45 -12.91
CA GLU A 44 16.45 18.49 -13.32
C GLU A 44 17.49 18.80 -12.24
N LEU A 45 17.20 18.43 -11.00
CA LEU A 45 18.15 18.54 -9.91
C LEU A 45 19.28 17.52 -10.12
N PRO A 46 20.56 17.93 -10.05
CA PRO A 46 21.67 17.00 -10.17
C PRO A 46 21.48 15.88 -9.13
N PRO A 47 21.64 14.60 -9.52
CA PRO A 47 21.41 13.50 -8.62
C PRO A 47 22.25 13.72 -7.38
N ARG A 48 21.60 13.84 -6.22
CA ARG A 48 22.26 13.87 -4.91
C ARG A 48 22.82 12.48 -4.63
N ALA A 49 23.81 12.08 -5.43
CA ALA A 49 24.35 10.73 -5.49
C ALA A 49 25.00 10.28 -4.17
N GLU A 50 25.27 11.21 -3.25
CA GLU A 50 25.72 10.92 -1.89
C GLU A 50 24.58 10.78 -0.88
N ILE A 51 23.42 11.40 -1.08
CA ILE A 51 22.29 11.38 -0.13
C ILE A 51 21.34 10.21 -0.40
N LEU A 52 21.32 9.67 -1.63
CA LEU A 52 20.44 8.57 -2.06
C LEU A 52 21.07 7.17 -1.94
N ARG A 53 22.37 7.07 -1.61
CA ARG A 53 23.07 5.77 -1.46
C ARG A 53 22.72 5.02 -0.18
N PHE A 54 22.17 5.73 0.79
CA PHE A 54 21.59 5.12 1.95
C PHE A 54 20.08 5.13 1.72
N PRO A 55 19.39 3.98 1.69
CA PRO A 55 17.95 4.01 1.81
C PRO A 55 17.64 4.86 3.04
N GLN A 56 16.82 5.91 2.89
CA GLN A 56 16.40 6.76 4.02
C GLN A 56 15.53 6.01 5.04
N ASN A 57 15.46 4.68 4.91
CA ASN A 57 15.10 3.75 5.95
C ASN A 57 16.24 3.69 6.98
N ASP A 58 16.40 4.75 7.78
CA ASP A 58 16.57 4.66 9.24
C ASP A 58 17.05 6.02 9.79
N PRO A 59 16.17 6.83 10.42
CA PRO A 59 16.54 8.08 11.09
C PRO A 59 17.51 7.93 12.26
N GLY A 60 17.96 6.72 12.59
CA GLY A 60 19.10 6.58 13.47
C GLY A 60 19.47 5.13 13.69
N SER A 61 20.33 4.58 12.81
CA SER A 61 21.30 3.51 13.06
C SER A 61 20.96 2.55 14.23
N LYS A 62 19.72 2.06 14.29
CA LYS A 62 19.31 1.16 15.34
C LYS A 62 19.63 -0.22 14.82
N LYS A 63 20.50 -0.92 15.55
CA LYS A 63 20.72 -2.36 15.37
C LYS A 63 19.36 -3.03 15.20
N VAL A 64 19.30 -4.07 14.35
CA VAL A 64 18.10 -4.89 14.16
C VAL A 64 17.48 -5.19 15.53
N GLN A 65 16.26 -4.72 15.74
CA GLN A 65 15.54 -4.96 16.98
C GLN A 65 15.06 -6.40 16.95
N LEU A 66 15.65 -7.22 17.80
CA LEU A 66 15.20 -8.58 18.04
C LEU A 66 14.16 -8.57 19.16
N ARG A 67 13.16 -9.42 19.02
CA ARG A 67 12.20 -9.75 20.07
C ARG A 67 12.67 -11.06 20.72
N ASP A 68 12.62 -11.13 22.04
CA ASP A 68 12.90 -12.38 22.75
C ASP A 68 11.87 -13.45 22.38
N ASP A 69 12.31 -14.70 22.27
CA ASP A 69 11.43 -15.85 22.04
C ASP A 69 10.77 -16.28 23.35
N ALA A 70 9.96 -15.38 23.88
CA ALA A 70 9.31 -15.49 25.16
C ALA A 70 7.81 -15.78 24.93
N ASN A 71 7.22 -16.66 25.76
CA ASN A 71 5.81 -17.10 25.65
C ASN A 71 4.80 -16.06 26.15
N ASP A 72 5.29 -14.90 26.56
CA ASP A 72 4.61 -13.66 26.88
C ASP A 72 4.10 -12.98 25.60
N LEU A 73 3.39 -13.76 24.78
CA LEU A 73 2.43 -13.22 23.84
C LEU A 73 1.55 -12.26 24.66
N PRO A 74 1.45 -10.99 24.27
CA PRO A 74 0.63 -10.07 25.04
C PRO A 74 -0.78 -10.64 25.08
N ASP A 75 -1.45 -10.53 26.24
CA ASP A 75 -2.80 -11.06 26.55
C ASP A 75 -3.93 -10.62 25.58
N HIS A 76 -3.58 -9.95 24.49
CA HIS A 76 -4.43 -9.32 23.49
C HIS A 76 -5.25 -10.29 22.62
N PHE A 77 -5.03 -11.61 22.72
CA PHE A 77 -5.80 -12.62 21.99
C PHE A 77 -6.66 -13.53 22.87
N ASN A 78 -6.81 -13.20 24.16
CA ASN A 78 -7.60 -14.00 25.11
C ASN A 78 -9.11 -13.94 24.87
N GLU A 79 -9.57 -13.05 23.99
CA GLU A 79 -10.99 -12.81 23.71
C GLU A 79 -11.28 -12.96 22.21
N PRO A 80 -11.23 -14.18 21.65
CA PRO A 80 -11.43 -14.42 20.22
C PRO A 80 -12.79 -13.91 19.72
N GLU A 81 -13.81 -13.90 20.59
CA GLU A 81 -15.13 -13.39 20.26
C GLU A 81 -15.15 -11.89 19.93
N LYS A 82 -14.26 -11.09 20.55
CA LYS A 82 -14.12 -9.66 20.22
C LYS A 82 -13.55 -9.43 18.82
N ILE A 83 -12.71 -10.35 18.35
CA ILE A 83 -12.13 -10.32 17.00
C ILE A 83 -13.18 -10.75 15.99
N ILE A 84 -13.88 -11.86 16.25
CA ILE A 84 -14.92 -12.40 15.37
C ILE A 84 -16.05 -11.38 15.20
N ALA A 85 -16.41 -10.64 16.25
CA ALA A 85 -17.41 -9.57 16.17
C ALA A 85 -17.04 -8.42 15.21
N GLN A 86 -15.78 -8.30 14.78
CA GLN A 86 -15.34 -7.31 13.80
C GLN A 86 -15.38 -7.82 12.36
N PHE A 87 -15.68 -9.10 12.14
CA PHE A 87 -15.74 -9.67 10.79
C PHE A 87 -16.94 -9.08 10.03
N PRO A 88 -16.77 -8.67 8.75
CA PRO A 88 -17.88 -8.21 7.94
C PRO A 88 -18.99 -9.26 7.77
N GLU A 89 -18.60 -10.53 7.61
CA GLU A 89 -19.52 -11.67 7.54
C GLU A 89 -18.91 -12.87 8.28
N THR A 90 -19.72 -13.65 8.98
CA THR A 90 -19.27 -14.78 9.78
C THR A 90 -19.91 -16.09 9.36
N GLU A 91 -19.11 -17.17 9.36
CA GLU A 91 -19.58 -18.54 9.28
C GLU A 91 -18.92 -19.36 10.39
N GLY A 92 -19.68 -19.65 11.45
CA GLY A 92 -19.11 -20.21 12.67
C GLY A 92 -18.06 -19.27 13.28
N ARG A 93 -16.79 -19.70 13.30
CA ARG A 93 -15.65 -18.92 13.83
C ARG A 93 -14.76 -18.30 12.75
N TYR A 94 -15.23 -18.30 11.50
CA TYR A 94 -14.45 -17.86 10.35
C TYR A 94 -15.03 -16.57 9.76
N ASN A 95 -14.14 -15.72 9.23
CA ASN A 95 -14.53 -14.60 8.38
C ASN A 95 -14.92 -15.16 7.02
N ARG A 96 -16.20 -15.03 6.67
CA ARG A 96 -16.72 -15.56 5.42
C ARG A 96 -16.35 -14.60 4.29
N ILE A 97 -15.73 -15.15 3.25
CA ILE A 97 -15.34 -14.42 2.04
C ILE A 97 -15.75 -15.21 0.80
N PRO A 98 -15.87 -14.56 -0.37
CA PRO A 98 -15.98 -15.27 -1.63
C PRO A 98 -14.84 -16.27 -1.82
N PRO A 99 -15.07 -17.41 -2.52
CA PRO A 99 -14.01 -18.35 -2.87
C PRO A 99 -12.84 -17.65 -3.58
N VAL A 100 -11.62 -18.04 -3.23
CA VAL A 100 -10.39 -17.43 -3.76
C VAL A 100 -10.09 -17.89 -5.20
N PHE A 101 -10.56 -19.07 -5.56
CA PHE A 101 -10.40 -19.66 -6.88
C PHE A 101 -11.79 -20.05 -7.41
N GLU A 102 -11.96 -19.92 -8.72
CA GLU A 102 -13.07 -20.55 -9.46
C GLU A 102 -12.77 -22.02 -9.75
#